data_AF-A0A961XK95-F1
#
_entry.id   AF-A0A961XK95-F1
#
_cell.length_a   1.000
_cell.length_b   1.000
_cell.length_c   1.000
_cell.angle_alpha   90.00
_cell.angle_beta   90.00
_cell.angle_gamma   90.00
#
_symmetry.space_group_name_H-M   'P 1'
#
loop_
_entity.id
_entity.type
_entity.pdbx_description
1 polymer ?
#
loop_
_entity_poly.entity_id
_entity_poly.type
_entity_poly.pdbx_seq_one_letter_code
_entity_poly.pdbx_strand_id
1 'polypeptide(L)'
;MFFYLSKIVWFFLQPLGLMTLLAAAGLIALALAWRKSAAAFFCAGFLVLLLSSWTTFGALLLQPLEDRFARPADLPSDVAGIIVLGGSFEGAVNAAR
;
A
#
# COMPACT_ATOMS: atom_id res chain seq x y z
N MET A 1 -4.98 -20.61 10.80
CA MET A 1 -5.87 -19.48 11.15
C MET A 1 -5.28 -18.11 10.81
N PHE A 2 -3.98 -17.86 11.04
CA PHE A 2 -3.32 -16.59 10.69
C PHE A 2 -3.50 -16.17 9.22
N PHE A 3 -3.37 -17.10 8.27
CA PHE A 3 -3.50 -16.81 6.83
C PHE A 3 -4.86 -16.19 6.47
N TYR A 4 -5.96 -16.80 6.92
CA TYR A 4 -7.31 -16.31 6.65
C TYR A 4 -7.57 -14.97 7.35
N LEU A 5 -7.14 -14.84 8.61
CA LEU A 5 -7.30 -13.59 9.36
C LEU A 5 -6.52 -12.45 8.67
N SER A 6 -5.29 -12.72 8.24
CA SER A 6 -4.46 -11.77 7.49
C SER A 6 -5.13 -11.32 6.20
N LYS A 7 -5.73 -12.23 5.42
CA LYS A 7 -6.46 -11.88 4.19
C LYS A 7 -7.68 -10.99 4.45
N ILE A 8 -8.46 -11.29 5.48
CA ILE A 8 -9.66 -10.51 5.83
C ILE A 8 -9.25 -9.13 6.34
N VAL A 9 -8.28 -9.07 7.26
CA VAL A 9 -7.76 -7.79 7.77
C VAL A 9 -7.18 -6.95 6.63
N TRP A 10 -6.35 -7.56 5.76
CA TRP A 10 -5.76 -6.88 4.63
C TRP A 10 -6.80 -6.34 3.64
N PHE A 11 -7.91 -7.06 3.43
CA PHE A 11 -9.01 -6.59 2.59
C PHE A 11 -9.61 -5.26 3.07
N PHE A 12 -9.64 -5.01 4.38
CA PHE A 12 -10.08 -3.73 4.94
C PHE A 12 -8.95 -2.70 5.05
N LEU A 13 -7.72 -3.14 5.28
CA LEU A 13 -6.56 -2.24 5.44
C LEU A 13 -5.99 -1.72 4.11
N GLN A 14 -6.24 -2.41 2.99
CA GLN A 14 -5.83 -1.90 1.68
C GLN A 14 -6.44 -0.51 1.42
N PRO A 15 -5.78 0.39 0.68
CA PRO A 15 -6.18 1.78 0.58
C PRO A 15 -7.64 2.02 0.16
N LEU A 16 -8.10 1.25 -0.83
CA LEU A 16 -9.49 1.30 -1.32
C LEU A 16 -10.49 0.77 -0.28
N GLY A 17 -10.14 -0.31 0.43
CA GLY A 17 -10.96 -0.87 1.50
C GLY A 17 -11.09 0.09 2.68
N LEU A 18 -9.98 0.74 3.05
CA LEU A 18 -9.96 1.69 4.14
C LEU A 18 -10.76 2.95 3.80
N MET A 19 -10.62 3.48 2.58
CA MET A 19 -11.39 4.63 2.12
C MET A 19 -12.89 4.34 2.08
N THR A 20 -13.31 3.18 1.57
CA THR A 20 -14.73 2.80 1.53
C THR A 20 -15.30 2.68 2.95
N LEU A 21 -14.54 2.14 3.90
CA LEU A 21 -14.94 2.02 5.30
C LEU A 21 -15.04 3.40 5.99
N LEU A 22 -14.10 4.31 5.72
CA LEU A 22 -14.16 5.70 6.18
C LEU A 22 -15.34 6.46 5.57
N ALA A 23 -15.62 6.27 4.29
CA ALA A 23 -16.78 6.88 3.64
C ALA A 23 -18.09 6.37 4.26
N ALA A 24 -18.22 5.07 4.51
CA ALA A 24 -19.38 4.49 5.20
C ALA A 24 -19.54 5.06 6.62
N ALA A 25 -18.45 5.18 7.38
CA ALA A 25 -18.47 5.82 8.70
C ALA A 25 -18.88 7.30 8.62
N GLY A 26 -18.43 8.02 7.59
CA GLY A 26 -18.83 9.41 7.31
C GLY A 26 -20.33 9.54 7.03
N LEU A 27 -20.90 8.62 6.24
CA LEU A 27 -22.34 8.58 5.95
C LEU A 27 -23.16 8.29 7.22
N ILE A 28 -22.72 7.34 8.04
CA ILE A 28 -23.38 7.01 9.32
C ILE A 28 -23.33 8.24 10.25
N ALA A 29 -22.17 8.89 10.38
CA ALA A 29 -22.03 10.09 11.19
C ALA A 29 -22.92 11.24 10.70
N LEU A 30 -23.11 11.37 9.39
CA LEU A 30 -24.02 12.36 8.81
C LEU A 30 -25.48 12.05 9.15
N ALA A 31 -25.88 10.77 9.12
CA ALA A 31 -27.22 10.34 9.54
C ALA A 31 -27.50 10.61 11.03
N LEU A 32 -26.47 10.56 11.88
CA LEU A 32 -26.55 10.94 13.31
C LEU A 32 -26.41 12.45 13.54
N ALA A 33 -26.41 13.28 12.48
CA ALA A 33 -26.20 14.72 12.52
C ALA A 33 -24.85 15.17 13.11
N TRP A 34 -23.86 14.29 13.18
CA TRP A 34 -22.49 14.58 13.65
C TRP A 34 -21.63 15.14 12.51
N ARG A 35 -22.00 16.31 12.01
CA ARG A 35 -21.41 16.93 10.80
C ARG A 35 -19.88 17.07 10.87
N LYS A 36 -19.33 17.40 12.05
CA LYS A 36 -17.87 17.52 12.26
C LYS A 36 -17.17 16.17 12.09
N SER A 37 -17.70 15.11 12.68
CA SER A 37 -17.16 13.75 12.56
C SER A 37 -17.28 13.22 11.13
N ALA A 38 -18.42 13.47 10.47
CA ALA A 38 -18.61 13.11 9.07
C ALA A 38 -17.55 13.78 8.17
N ALA A 39 -17.33 15.09 8.33
CA ALA A 39 -16.31 15.82 7.59
C ALA A 39 -14.90 15.26 7.85
N ALA A 40 -14.58 14.92 9.11
CA ALA A 40 -13.30 14.31 9.45
C ALA A 40 -13.10 12.96 8.76
N PHE A 41 -14.12 12.08 8.74
CA PHE A 41 -14.04 10.79 8.05
C PHE A 41 -13.87 10.93 6.54
N PHE A 42 -14.61 11.84 5.90
CA PHE A 42 -14.45 12.09 4.47
C PHE A 42 -13.09 12.71 4.13
N CYS A 43 -12.61 13.66 4.94
CA CYS A 43 -11.27 14.23 4.75
C CYS A 43 -10.18 13.16 4.92
N ALA A 44 -10.30 12.30 5.93
CA ALA A 44 -9.37 11.19 6.14
C ALA A 44 -9.40 10.21 4.96
N GLY A 45 -10.59 9.82 4.47
CA GLY A 45 -10.74 8.93 3.32
C GLY A 45 -10.16 9.54 2.04
N PHE A 46 -10.35 10.84 1.83
CA PHE A 46 -9.74 11.57 0.72
C PHE A 46 -8.20 11.59 0.81
N LEU A 47 -7.64 11.86 2.00
CA LEU A 47 -6.20 11.82 2.22
C LEU A 47 -5.61 10.43 1.96
N VAL A 48 -6.28 9.36 2.41
CA VAL A 48 -5.85 7.98 2.13
C VAL A 48 -5.79 7.73 0.63
N LEU A 49 -6.80 8.13 -0.14
CA LEU A 49 -6.80 8.01 -1.60
C LEU A 49 -5.70 8.85 -2.24
N LEU A 50 -5.55 10.11 -1.84
CA LEU A 50 -4.55 11.01 -2.40
C LEU A 50 -3.14 10.45 -2.20
N LEU A 51 -2.81 10.05 -0.97
CA LEU A 51 -1.50 9.47 -0.66
C LEU A 51 -1.28 8.14 -1.38
N SER A 52 -2.31 7.29 -1.50
CA SER A 52 -2.12 5.94 -2.04
C SER A 52 -2.17 5.87 -3.56
N SER A 53 -2.90 6.78 -4.22
CA SER A 53 -3.11 6.74 -5.68
C SER A 53 -2.31 7.79 -6.44
N TRP A 54 -2.00 8.93 -5.83
CA TRP A 54 -1.38 10.07 -6.52
C TRP A 54 0.06 10.34 -6.08
N THR A 55 0.56 9.65 -5.06
CA THR A 55 1.92 9.89 -4.55
C THR A 55 2.77 8.62 -4.53
N THR A 56 4.09 8.81 -4.47
CA THR A 56 5.07 7.75 -4.24
C THR A 56 5.31 7.47 -2.75
N PHE A 57 4.35 7.81 -1.89
CA PHE A 57 4.49 7.69 -0.43
C PHE A 57 4.90 6.29 0.01
N GLY A 58 4.35 5.24 -0.63
CA GLY A 58 4.79 3.86 -0.36
C GLY A 58 6.26 3.62 -0.67
N ALA A 59 6.79 4.16 -1.77
CA ALA A 59 8.21 4.06 -2.12
C ALA A 59 9.10 4.83 -1.14
N LEU A 60 8.66 6.02 -0.71
CA LEU A 60 9.38 6.82 0.30
C LEU A 60 9.47 6.10 1.65
N LEU A 61 8.43 5.34 2.03
CA LEU A 61 8.46 4.52 3.25
C LEU A 61 9.38 3.29 3.11
N LEU A 62 9.54 2.77 1.90
CA LEU A 62 10.44 1.64 1.61
C LEU A 62 11.91 2.05 1.51
N GLN A 63 12.20 3.24 0.98
CA GLN A 63 13.56 3.74 0.76
C GLN A 63 14.50 3.59 1.98
N PRO A 64 14.12 4.01 3.21
CA PRO A 64 15.00 3.82 4.37
C PRO A 64 15.19 2.34 4.76
N LEU A 65 14.31 1.44 4.34
CA LEU A 65 14.47 0.00 4.56
C LEU A 65 15.41 -0.62 3.52
N GLU A 66 15.40 -0.10 2.29
CA GLU A 66 16.30 -0.50 1.21
C GLU A 66 17.72 0.01 1.44
N ASP A 67 17.87 1.29 1.82
CA ASP A 67 19.16 1.94 2.07
C ASP A 67 19.94 1.31 3.25
N ARG A 68 19.29 0.48 4.07
CA ARG A 68 19.96 -0.31 5.11
C ARG A 68 20.92 -1.35 4.54
N PHE A 69 20.75 -1.75 3.29
CA PHE A 69 21.59 -2.73 2.63
C PHE A 69 22.41 -2.02 1.54
N ALA A 70 23.70 -1.86 1.79
CA ALA A 70 24.60 -1.26 0.81
C ALA A 70 24.61 -2.08 -0.48
N ARG A 71 24.33 -1.43 -1.61
CA ARG A 71 24.46 -2.05 -2.92
C ARG A 71 25.94 -2.40 -3.16
N PRO A 72 26.27 -3.61 -3.64
CA PRO A 72 27.64 -3.95 -4.02
C PRO A 72 28.17 -2.94 -5.04
N ALA A 73 29.34 -2.35 -4.77
CA ALA A 73 29.94 -1.33 -5.64
C ALA A 73 30.43 -1.93 -6.97
N ASP A 74 30.89 -3.18 -6.93
CA ASP A 74 31.38 -3.92 -8.09
C ASP A 74 30.47 -5.13 -8.35
N LEU A 75 29.97 -5.23 -9.58
CA LEU A 75 29.35 -6.46 -10.05
C LEU A 75 30.45 -7.47 -10.40
N PRO A 76 30.26 -8.78 -10.11
CA PRO A 76 31.16 -9.81 -10.60
C PRO A 76 31.28 -9.70 -12.13
N SER A 77 32.50 -9.79 -12.65
CA SER A 77 32.76 -9.75 -14.10
C SER A 77 32.16 -10.95 -14.84
N ASP A 78 31.83 -12.02 -14.13
CA ASP A 78 31.20 -13.22 -14.66
C ASP A 78 30.04 -13.65 -13.75
N VAL A 79 28.81 -13.49 -14.25
CA VAL A 79 27.56 -13.84 -13.54
C VAL A 79 26.89 -14.96 -14.33
N ALA A 80 27.00 -16.19 -13.84
CA ALA A 80 26.34 -17.35 -14.47
C ALA A 80 24.80 -17.33 -14.35
N GLY A 81 24.25 -16.55 -13.41
CA GLY A 81 22.81 -16.38 -13.25
C GLY A 81 22.44 -15.54 -12.02
N ILE A 82 21.23 -14.99 -12.01
CA ILE A 82 20.67 -14.19 -10.92
C ILE A 82 19.47 -14.95 -10.32
N ILE A 83 19.51 -15.22 -9.01
CA ILE A 83 18.38 -15.82 -8.29
C ILE A 83 17.54 -14.70 -7.69
N VAL A 84 16.33 -14.51 -8.19
CA VAL A 84 15.36 -13.55 -7.66
C VAL A 84 14.46 -14.27 -6.67
N LEU A 85 14.63 -13.98 -5.38
CA LEU A 85 13.71 -14.43 -4.33
C LEU A 85 12.38 -13.67 -4.54
N GLY A 86 11.37 -14.37 -5.04
CA GLY A 86 10.14 -13.77 -5.60
C GLY A 86 9.38 -12.83 -4.67
N GLY A 87 8.51 -12.00 -5.26
CA GLY A 87 7.66 -11.04 -4.54
C GLY A 87 7.82 -9.58 -5.00
N SER A 88 8.84 -9.26 -5.80
CA SER A 88 9.10 -7.90 -6.31
C SER A 88 8.59 -7.65 -7.74
N PHE A 89 8.22 -8.69 -8.48
CA PHE A 89 7.81 -8.59 -9.87
C PHE A 89 6.45 -9.27 -10.09
N GLU A 90 5.50 -8.50 -10.61
CA GLU A 90 4.28 -9.03 -11.21
C GLU A 90 4.68 -9.69 -12.55
N GLY A 91 4.98 -11.00 -12.53
CA GLY A 91 5.59 -11.71 -13.66
C GLY A 91 4.82 -11.60 -14.99
N ALA A 92 3.50 -11.36 -14.93
CA ALA A 92 2.67 -11.20 -16.13
C ALA A 92 2.90 -9.86 -16.86
N VAL A 93 3.31 -8.79 -16.17
CA VAL A 93 3.51 -7.46 -16.76
C VAL A 93 4.90 -7.33 -17.39
N ASN A 94 5.90 -7.98 -16.80
CA ASN A 94 7.28 -7.96 -17.29
C ASN A 94 7.58 -8.99 -18.38
N ALA A 95 6.81 -10.07 -18.52
CA ALA A 95 6.99 -11.01 -19.64
C ALA A 95 6.52 -10.44 -20.99
N ALA A 96 5.72 -9.36 -20.97
CA ALA A 96 5.14 -8.73 -22.16
C ALA A 96 5.90 -7.46 -22.62
N ARG A 97 6.99 -7.10 -21.93
CA ARG A 97 7.88 -5.98 -22.29
C ARG A 97 9.32 -6.47 -22.41
#